data_AF-A0A7S2KAW7-F1
#
_entry.id   AF-A0A7S2KAW7-F1
#
_cell.length_a   1.000
_cell.length_b   1.000
_cell.length_c   1.000
_cell.angle_alpha   90.00
_cell.angle_beta   90.00
_cell.angle_gamma   90.00
#
_symmetry.space_group_name_H-M   'P 1'
#
loop_
_entity.id
_entity.type
_entity.pdbx_description
1 polymer ?
#
loop_
_entity_poly.entity_id
_entity_poly.type
_entity_poly.pdbx_seq_one_letter_code
_entity_poly.pdbx_strand_id
1 'polypeptide(L)'
;MFQSKSRGVKIQSRSAHYFAKLTIIKSNTMKFSIAALTLLTNTAKARLFFRHDNTNEKQEVDVQRNTQTTACYDGKNIRFTVADGDCSEDEFLEGLQAALDSKNNCDNDASTELDLLTDGGTEAALANITALCETFLDSIDQVDIYESLTGDLKNERALEEYFDGGTTINEERQYTDDEGTETWVAADDYSKVNTFYNNYAQDSVVNYPSDMKNFAECEIRAAYCCWAADRQANDNNGNCEEPYDDACVDADPGDNTDVCYVDMANAPTSARVAGGYAIFNDDVEGDIHCHGFAWGNDETSASAVYKGNNLFYVSLYDHFYQRGYVRNVP
;
A
#
# COMPACT_ATOMS: atom_id res chain seq x y z
N MET A 1 18.23 1.98 -28.40
CA MET A 1 16.97 1.75 -29.14
C MET A 1 16.23 0.61 -28.46
N PHE A 2 15.61 0.89 -27.31
CA PHE A 2 14.62 0.05 -26.64
C PHE A 2 13.79 1.03 -25.80
N GLN A 3 12.63 1.44 -26.34
CA GLN A 3 11.61 2.18 -25.59
C GLN A 3 10.63 1.13 -25.08
N SER A 4 10.63 0.90 -23.76
CA SER A 4 9.44 0.36 -23.10
C SER A 4 8.35 1.43 -23.20
N LYS A 5 7.30 1.13 -23.94
CA LYS A 5 6.11 1.97 -24.09
C LYS A 5 5.11 1.49 -23.04
N SER A 6 5.08 2.12 -21.86
CA SER A 6 3.84 2.13 -21.09
C SER A 6 2.88 3.08 -21.82
N ARG A 7 1.86 2.49 -22.47
CA ARG A 7 0.76 3.22 -23.09
C ARG A 7 -0.44 3.07 -22.18
N GLY A 8 -0.54 4.01 -21.26
CA GLY A 8 -1.69 4.31 -20.41
C GLY A 8 -1.70 5.83 -20.21
N VAL A 9 -2.83 6.36 -19.71
CA VAL A 9 -3.13 7.80 -19.49
C VAL A 9 -1.87 8.66 -19.30
N LYS A 10 -1.71 9.70 -20.14
CA LYS A 10 -0.56 10.61 -19.99
C LYS A 10 -0.94 11.74 -19.05
N ILE A 11 -0.49 11.58 -17.82
CA ILE A 11 -0.65 12.52 -16.72
C ILE A 11 0.57 13.45 -16.71
N GLN A 12 0.38 14.77 -16.70
CA GLN A 12 1.44 15.75 -16.51
C GLN A 12 1.22 16.49 -15.19
N SER A 13 2.09 16.25 -14.20
CA SER A 13 2.01 16.93 -12.91
C SER A 13 2.43 18.40 -13.02
N ARG A 14 1.56 19.32 -12.56
CA ARG A 14 1.84 20.75 -12.41
C ARG A 14 2.37 21.07 -11.02
N SER A 15 3.62 20.74 -10.75
CA SER A 15 4.54 21.50 -9.89
C SER A 15 5.74 20.67 -9.49
N ALA A 16 6.93 21.20 -9.80
CA ALA A 16 8.19 20.75 -9.24
C ALA A 16 8.20 21.06 -7.73
N HIS A 17 7.67 20.14 -6.90
CA HIS A 17 8.03 19.90 -5.48
C HIS A 17 7.09 18.93 -4.73
N TYR A 18 6.10 18.31 -5.37
CA TYR A 18 5.42 17.14 -4.82
C TYR A 18 5.93 15.89 -5.53
N PHE A 19 7.09 15.37 -5.09
CA PHE A 19 7.26 13.91 -5.18
C PHE A 19 6.02 13.33 -4.49
N ALA A 20 5.29 12.45 -5.18
CA ALA A 20 4.30 11.60 -4.54
C ALA A 20 4.97 11.04 -3.29
N LYS A 21 4.64 11.61 -2.14
CA LYS A 21 5.17 11.15 -0.87
C LYS A 21 4.47 9.82 -0.73
N LEU A 22 5.16 8.74 -1.10
CA LEU A 22 4.67 7.38 -0.98
C LEU A 22 4.30 7.21 0.49
N THR A 23 3.05 7.51 0.81
CA THR A 23 2.53 7.44 2.15
C THR A 23 2.12 6.00 2.27
N ILE A 24 3.12 5.14 2.48
CA ILE A 24 2.86 3.78 2.90
C ILE A 24 2.20 3.94 4.25
N ILE A 25 0.93 3.60 4.33
CA ILE A 25 0.32 3.38 5.64
C ILE A 25 0.91 2.08 6.14
N LYS A 26 2.01 2.23 6.88
CA LYS A 26 2.53 1.16 7.70
C LYS A 26 1.49 0.93 8.78
N SER A 27 0.69 -0.10 8.61
CA SER A 27 -0.18 -0.59 9.69
C SER A 27 0.69 -0.89 10.92
N ASN A 28 0.12 -0.73 12.11
CA ASN A 28 0.81 -1.05 13.35
C ASN A 28 1.06 -2.56 13.52
N THR A 29 0.51 -3.43 12.68
CA THR A 29 0.59 -4.89 12.84
C THR A 29 1.84 -5.59 12.34
N MET A 30 2.73 -4.91 11.63
CA MET A 30 4.01 -5.50 11.22
C MET A 30 5.15 -4.52 11.39
N LYS A 31 5.38 -4.13 12.64
CA LYS A 31 6.64 -3.49 12.99
C LYS A 31 7.47 -4.53 13.72
N PHE A 32 8.50 -5.02 13.05
CA PHE A 32 9.57 -5.75 13.68
C PHE A 32 10.59 -4.74 14.23
N SER A 33 10.93 -4.79 15.51
CA SER A 33 12.00 -3.96 16.08
C SER A 33 13.29 -4.73 16.27
N ILE A 34 13.24 -6.06 16.22
CA ILE A 34 14.38 -6.90 16.57
C ILE A 34 14.48 -8.07 15.60
N ALA A 35 15.62 -8.11 14.92
CA ALA A 35 16.15 -9.29 14.26
C ALA A 35 17.36 -9.81 15.04
N ALA A 36 17.61 -11.12 14.97
CA ALA A 36 18.66 -11.73 15.76
C ALA A 36 19.19 -13.05 15.19
N LEU A 37 20.47 -13.26 15.47
CA LEU A 37 21.18 -14.51 15.24
C LEU A 37 21.74 -15.01 16.58
N THR A 38 21.16 -16.09 17.10
CA THR A 38 21.51 -16.68 18.39
C THR A 38 22.30 -17.96 18.17
N LEU A 39 23.53 -18.00 18.67
CA LEU A 39 24.34 -19.22 18.66
C LEU A 39 23.96 -20.08 19.86
N LEU A 40 23.36 -21.24 19.61
CA LEU A 40 22.89 -22.13 20.66
C LEU A 40 24.08 -22.85 21.29
N THR A 41 24.35 -22.58 22.57
CA THR A 41 25.50 -23.11 23.28
C THR A 41 25.50 -24.64 23.30
N ASN A 42 26.65 -25.26 23.00
CA ASN A 42 26.86 -26.70 22.94
C ASN A 42 26.05 -27.45 21.85
N THR A 43 25.62 -26.75 20.78
CA THR A 43 24.98 -27.39 19.63
C THR A 43 25.62 -26.93 18.32
N ALA A 44 25.56 -27.76 17.27
CA ALA A 44 25.97 -27.41 15.91
C ALA A 44 24.95 -26.49 15.21
N LYS A 45 24.15 -25.74 15.98
CA LYS A 45 23.02 -24.96 15.48
C LYS A 45 23.17 -23.48 15.82
N ALA A 46 22.71 -22.67 14.90
CA ALA A 46 22.37 -21.27 15.12
C ALA A 46 20.86 -21.10 14.99
N ARG A 47 20.32 -20.03 15.55
CA ARG A 47 18.90 -19.70 15.49
C ARG A 47 18.72 -18.31 14.95
N LEU A 48 18.04 -18.21 13.81
CA LEU A 48 17.61 -16.95 13.21
C LEU A 48 16.21 -16.63 13.73
N PHE A 49 15.93 -15.37 14.04
CA PHE A 49 14.59 -14.96 14.41
C PHE A 49 14.30 -13.48 14.18
N PHE A 50 13.01 -13.19 14.00
CA PHE A 50 12.42 -11.86 14.10
C PHE A 50 11.47 -11.81 15.30
N ARG A 51 11.33 -10.63 15.92
CA ARG A 51 10.38 -10.38 17.00
C ARG A 51 9.53 -9.15 16.68
N HIS A 52 8.24 -9.31 16.88
CA HIS A 52 7.23 -8.29 16.66
C HIS A 52 7.09 -7.32 17.85
N ASP A 53 6.85 -6.04 17.57
CA ASP A 53 6.85 -4.96 18.58
C ASP A 53 5.67 -5.04 19.53
N ASN A 54 4.50 -5.36 18.97
CA ASN A 54 3.25 -5.21 19.71
C ASN A 54 2.80 -6.51 20.39
N THR A 55 3.22 -7.67 19.88
CA THR A 55 2.73 -8.97 20.36
C THR A 55 3.76 -9.75 21.17
N ASN A 56 5.03 -9.33 21.19
CA ASN A 56 6.17 -10.14 21.66
C ASN A 56 6.30 -11.51 20.97
N GLU A 57 5.51 -11.77 19.92
CA GLU A 57 5.60 -12.99 19.14
C GLU A 57 6.93 -13.03 18.41
N LYS A 58 7.42 -14.25 18.25
CA LYS A 58 8.74 -14.54 17.72
C LYS A 58 8.61 -15.65 16.70
N GLN A 59 9.07 -15.38 15.49
CA GLN A 59 9.26 -16.41 14.48
C GLN A 59 10.73 -16.78 14.45
N GLU A 60 11.04 -18.07 14.56
CA GLU A 60 12.41 -18.57 14.68
C GLU A 60 12.64 -19.85 13.89
N VAL A 61 13.84 -19.99 13.35
CA VAL A 61 14.29 -21.21 12.66
C VAL A 61 15.69 -21.58 13.14
N ASP A 62 15.89 -22.87 13.39
CA ASP A 62 17.21 -23.43 13.66
C ASP A 62 17.92 -23.71 12.33
N VAL A 63 19.08 -23.10 12.13
CA VAL A 63 19.99 -23.40 11.01
C VAL A 63 21.25 -24.11 11.53
N GLN A 64 21.96 -24.83 10.66
CA GLN A 64 23.25 -25.41 11.04
C GLN A 64 24.30 -24.30 11.16
N ARG A 65 25.22 -24.43 12.13
CA ARG A 65 26.31 -23.48 12.34
C ARG A 65 27.55 -23.93 11.60
N ASN A 66 28.22 -22.99 10.93
CA ASN A 66 29.56 -23.23 10.44
C ASN A 66 30.56 -23.15 11.62
N THR A 67 31.18 -24.28 11.98
CA THR A 67 32.14 -24.37 13.09
C THR A 67 33.60 -24.39 12.63
N GLN A 68 33.85 -24.24 11.32
CA GLN A 68 35.19 -24.39 10.73
C GLN A 68 35.93 -23.06 10.53
N THR A 69 35.25 -21.93 10.74
CA THR A 69 35.74 -20.59 10.41
C THR A 69 35.61 -19.62 11.58
N THR A 70 36.52 -18.63 11.64
CA THR A 70 36.49 -17.57 12.68
C THR A 70 35.61 -16.41 12.21
N ALA A 71 34.34 -16.41 12.62
CA ALA A 71 33.43 -15.28 12.43
C ALA A 71 33.70 -14.18 13.48
N CYS A 72 33.34 -12.93 13.19
CA CYS A 72 33.49 -11.84 14.16
C CYS A 72 32.66 -12.11 15.42
N TYR A 73 31.44 -12.62 15.28
CA TYR A 73 30.51 -12.97 16.36
C TYR A 73 30.56 -14.45 16.74
N ASP A 74 31.66 -15.14 16.47
CA ASP A 74 31.80 -16.54 16.83
C ASP A 74 31.51 -16.79 18.33
N GLY A 75 30.58 -17.71 18.61
CA GLY A 75 30.09 -18.03 19.95
C GLY A 75 29.31 -16.93 20.68
N LYS A 76 28.93 -15.83 20.01
CA LYS A 76 28.15 -14.73 20.59
C LYS A 76 26.76 -14.63 19.95
N ASN A 77 25.77 -14.28 20.77
CA ASN A 77 24.45 -13.92 20.28
C ASN A 77 24.48 -12.50 19.74
N ILE A 78 23.86 -12.30 18.58
CA ILE A 78 23.68 -11.02 17.92
C ILE A 78 22.20 -10.68 17.97
N ARG A 79 21.88 -9.47 18.44
CA ARG A 79 20.56 -8.87 18.33
C ARG A 79 20.75 -7.47 17.81
N PHE A 80 19.95 -7.10 16.83
CA PHE A 80 20.01 -5.80 16.21
C PHE A 80 18.60 -5.34 15.87
N THR A 81 18.49 -4.03 15.69
CA THR A 81 17.24 -3.39 15.33
C THR A 81 17.17 -3.23 13.82
N VAL A 82 16.02 -3.59 13.26
CA VAL A 82 15.67 -3.37 11.86
C VAL A 82 15.12 -1.96 11.72
N ALA A 83 15.51 -1.28 10.64
CA ALA A 83 15.38 0.17 10.52
C ALA A 83 13.95 0.57 10.11
N ASP A 84 13.39 -0.16 9.15
CA ASP A 84 12.05 0.11 8.62
C ASP A 84 10.95 -0.79 9.19
N GLY A 85 11.37 -1.82 9.94
CA GLY A 85 10.51 -2.79 10.59
C GLY A 85 9.89 -3.80 9.65
N ASP A 86 10.39 -3.89 8.42
CA ASP A 86 10.03 -4.90 7.44
C ASP A 86 10.73 -6.23 7.78
N CYS A 87 10.09 -7.35 7.47
CA CYS A 87 10.71 -8.67 7.54
C CYS A 87 11.22 -9.04 6.15
N SER A 88 12.47 -8.73 5.86
CA SER A 88 13.11 -9.05 4.58
C SER A 88 14.58 -9.43 4.75
N GLU A 89 15.15 -10.01 3.69
CA GLU A 89 16.59 -10.31 3.60
C GLU A 89 17.44 -9.04 3.71
N ASP A 90 17.03 -7.98 3.02
CA ASP A 90 17.73 -6.70 2.98
C ASP A 90 17.78 -6.06 4.38
N GLU A 91 16.64 -5.97 5.08
CA GLU A 91 16.58 -5.43 6.45
C GLU A 91 17.43 -6.25 7.43
N PHE A 92 17.45 -7.58 7.27
CA PHE A 92 18.29 -8.44 8.10
C PHE A 92 19.78 -8.15 7.87
N LEU A 93 20.21 -8.03 6.61
CA LEU A 93 21.59 -7.74 6.25
C LEU A 93 22.02 -6.34 6.67
N GLU A 94 21.16 -5.33 6.48
CA GLU A 94 21.43 -3.96 6.92
C GLU A 94 21.58 -3.88 8.45
N GLY A 95 20.67 -4.53 9.19
CA GLY A 95 20.76 -4.60 10.64
C GLY A 95 22.00 -5.35 11.12
N LEU A 96 22.39 -6.45 10.44
CA LEU A 96 23.62 -7.18 10.72
C LEU A 96 24.86 -6.33 10.40
N GLN A 97 24.85 -5.59 9.29
CA GLN A 97 25.94 -4.68 8.92
C GLN A 97 26.11 -3.57 9.96
N ALA A 98 25.01 -2.95 10.40
CA ALA A 98 25.05 -1.93 11.45
C ALA A 98 25.61 -2.50 12.78
N ALA A 99 25.29 -3.76 13.10
CA ALA A 99 25.87 -4.44 14.24
C ALA A 99 27.38 -4.66 14.07
N LEU A 100 27.84 -5.09 12.89
CA LEU A 100 29.25 -5.28 12.55
C LEU A 100 30.04 -3.96 12.61
N ASP A 101 29.50 -2.88 12.05
CA ASP A 101 30.11 -1.56 12.04
C ASP A 101 30.32 -1.01 13.47
N SER A 102 29.46 -1.41 14.41
CA SER A 102 29.59 -1.05 15.83
C SER A 102 30.70 -1.80 16.56
N LYS A 103 31.34 -2.79 15.90
CA LYS A 103 32.29 -3.71 16.50
C LYS A 103 33.73 -3.41 16.07
N ASN A 104 34.58 -3.16 17.06
CA ASN A 104 36.01 -3.02 16.82
C ASN A 104 36.64 -4.33 16.34
N ASN A 105 37.55 -4.24 15.37
CA ASN A 105 38.32 -5.35 14.80
C ASN A 105 37.46 -6.43 14.11
N CYS A 106 36.45 -6.00 13.36
CA CYS A 106 35.73 -6.85 12.42
C CYS A 106 35.77 -6.19 11.04
N ASP A 107 36.35 -6.88 10.06
CA ASP A 107 36.46 -6.39 8.68
C ASP A 107 35.49 -7.13 7.73
N ASN A 108 34.64 -8.02 8.27
CA ASN A 108 33.66 -8.77 7.50
C ASN A 108 32.47 -7.86 7.15
N ASP A 109 31.95 -7.97 5.93
CA ASP A 109 30.61 -7.48 5.61
C ASP A 109 29.53 -8.46 6.14
N ALA A 110 28.27 -8.01 6.17
CA ALA A 110 27.15 -8.78 6.69
C ALA A 110 26.97 -10.13 5.98
N SER A 111 27.14 -10.17 4.66
CA SER A 111 26.99 -11.40 3.88
C SER A 111 28.06 -12.42 4.24
N THR A 112 29.33 -11.98 4.31
CA THR A 112 30.48 -12.78 4.70
C THR A 112 30.34 -13.26 6.13
N GLU A 113 29.93 -12.39 7.06
CA GLU A 113 29.73 -12.80 8.45
C GLU A 113 28.62 -13.86 8.57
N LEU A 114 27.52 -13.71 7.82
CA LEU A 114 26.42 -14.69 7.82
C LEU A 114 26.88 -16.05 7.26
N ASP A 115 27.69 -16.05 6.20
CA ASP A 115 28.32 -17.26 5.63
C ASP A 115 29.23 -17.97 6.65
N LEU A 116 30.01 -17.20 7.39
CA LEU A 116 30.91 -17.73 8.42
C LEU A 116 30.17 -18.26 9.66
N LEU A 117 28.94 -17.80 9.90
CA LEU A 117 28.13 -18.20 11.06
C LEU A 117 27.18 -19.38 10.75
N THR A 118 26.82 -19.59 9.48
CA THR A 118 25.79 -20.56 9.08
C THR A 118 26.35 -21.58 8.08
N ASP A 119 26.01 -22.86 8.26
CA ASP A 119 26.40 -23.93 7.34
C ASP A 119 25.39 -23.99 6.18
N GLY A 120 25.89 -24.06 4.94
CA GLY A 120 25.10 -23.85 3.71
C GLY A 120 25.25 -22.43 3.11
N GLY A 121 25.89 -21.52 3.83
CA GLY A 121 26.28 -20.19 3.37
C GLY A 121 25.18 -19.14 3.34
N THR A 122 25.53 -17.91 2.92
CA THR A 122 24.63 -16.74 2.95
C THR A 122 23.29 -17.00 2.29
N GLU A 123 23.27 -17.60 1.09
CA GLU A 123 22.04 -17.86 0.32
C GLU A 123 21.07 -18.77 1.07
N ALA A 124 21.57 -19.86 1.67
CA ALA A 124 20.74 -20.76 2.46
C ALA A 124 20.20 -20.10 3.73
N ALA A 125 20.99 -19.24 4.38
CA ALA A 125 20.55 -18.50 5.55
C ALA A 125 19.47 -17.46 5.21
N LEU A 126 19.65 -16.73 4.10
CA LEU A 126 18.67 -15.77 3.60
C LEU A 126 17.36 -16.46 3.18
N ALA A 127 17.42 -17.62 2.53
CA ALA A 127 16.22 -18.41 2.23
C ALA A 127 15.44 -18.82 3.50
N ASN A 128 16.14 -19.12 4.60
CA ASN A 128 15.50 -19.38 5.89
C ASN A 128 14.88 -18.12 6.51
N ILE A 129 15.48 -16.95 6.32
CA ILE A 129 14.92 -15.66 6.73
C ILE A 129 13.65 -15.37 5.94
N THR A 130 13.68 -15.52 4.61
CA THR A 130 12.51 -15.34 3.75
C THR A 130 11.37 -16.27 4.14
N ALA A 131 11.64 -17.57 4.35
CA ALA A 131 10.63 -18.52 4.80
C ALA A 131 10.03 -18.17 6.18
N LEU A 132 10.84 -17.59 7.09
CA LEU A 132 10.33 -17.09 8.37
C LEU A 132 9.38 -15.90 8.18
N CYS A 133 9.74 -14.97 7.30
CA CYS A 133 8.93 -13.81 6.99
C CYS A 133 7.62 -14.22 6.31
N GLU A 134 7.65 -15.12 5.32
CA GLU A 134 6.46 -15.68 4.68
C GLU A 134 5.54 -16.38 5.69
N THR A 135 6.11 -17.25 6.55
CA THR A 135 5.33 -17.94 7.59
C THR A 135 4.65 -16.97 8.54
N PHE A 136 5.30 -15.85 8.86
CA PHE A 136 4.68 -14.81 9.67
C PHE A 136 3.52 -14.16 8.93
N LEU A 137 3.73 -13.74 7.69
CA LEU A 137 2.72 -13.09 6.86
C LEU A 137 1.48 -13.96 6.69
N ASP A 138 1.67 -15.26 6.47
CA ASP A 138 0.60 -16.26 6.39
C ASP A 138 -0.17 -16.42 7.71
N SER A 139 0.44 -16.07 8.85
CA SER A 139 -0.21 -16.13 10.16
C SER A 139 -1.03 -14.90 10.52
N ILE A 140 -0.90 -13.81 9.74
CA ILE A 140 -1.64 -12.57 9.99
C ILE A 140 -3.05 -12.71 9.45
N ASP A 141 -4.03 -12.36 10.28
CA ASP A 141 -5.41 -12.25 9.84
C ASP A 141 -5.52 -11.15 8.78
N GLN A 142 -5.95 -11.54 7.58
CA GLN A 142 -6.20 -10.65 6.46
C GLN A 142 -7.68 -10.33 6.38
N VAL A 143 -8.01 -9.08 6.06
CA VAL A 143 -9.39 -8.59 5.98
C VAL A 143 -9.67 -8.05 4.59
N ASP A 144 -10.80 -8.44 4.02
CA ASP A 144 -11.26 -7.91 2.74
C ASP A 144 -11.88 -6.52 2.91
N ILE A 145 -11.57 -5.61 1.97
CA ILE A 145 -12.05 -4.22 1.99
C ILE A 145 -13.56 -4.14 2.19
N TYR A 146 -14.32 -4.97 1.49
CA TYR A 146 -15.78 -4.86 1.40
C TYR A 146 -16.55 -5.55 2.55
N GLU A 147 -15.90 -6.38 3.37
CA GLU A 147 -16.59 -7.24 4.36
C GLU A 147 -17.39 -6.46 5.41
N SER A 148 -16.96 -5.25 5.74
CA SER A 148 -17.58 -4.41 6.76
C SER A 148 -18.28 -3.16 6.21
N LEU A 149 -18.19 -2.94 4.89
CA LEU A 149 -18.73 -1.77 4.22
C LEU A 149 -20.21 -1.95 3.91
N THR A 150 -20.89 -0.84 3.62
CA THR A 150 -22.34 -0.78 3.40
C THR A 150 -22.68 -0.12 2.07
N GLY A 151 -23.97 -0.11 1.73
CA GLY A 151 -24.48 0.60 0.55
C GLY A 151 -23.88 0.10 -0.75
N ASP A 152 -23.28 1.01 -1.50
CA ASP A 152 -22.64 0.77 -2.79
C ASP A 152 -21.20 0.24 -2.67
N LEU A 153 -20.73 -0.08 -1.46
CA LEU A 153 -19.42 -0.70 -1.21
C LEU A 153 -19.52 -2.10 -0.54
N LYS A 154 -20.74 -2.61 -0.32
CA LYS A 154 -21.03 -3.74 0.59
C LYS A 154 -20.56 -5.13 0.14
N ASN A 155 -20.03 -5.26 -1.07
CA ASN A 155 -19.49 -6.52 -1.59
C ASN A 155 -18.53 -6.24 -2.75
N GLU A 156 -17.79 -7.27 -3.14
CA GLU A 156 -16.82 -7.24 -4.23
C GLU A 156 -17.37 -6.58 -5.51
N ARG A 157 -18.54 -7.01 -5.99
CA ARG A 157 -19.15 -6.46 -7.21
C ARG A 157 -19.51 -4.98 -7.09
N ALA A 158 -20.03 -4.55 -5.93
CA ALA A 158 -20.38 -3.16 -5.70
C ALA A 158 -19.12 -2.27 -5.64
N LEU A 159 -18.08 -2.78 -4.98
CA LEU A 159 -16.78 -2.11 -4.90
C LEU A 159 -16.07 -2.05 -6.26
N GLU A 160 -16.12 -3.11 -7.06
CA GLU A 160 -15.63 -3.12 -8.45
C GLU A 160 -16.39 -2.07 -9.30
N GLU A 161 -17.72 -2.01 -9.18
CA GLU A 161 -18.53 -1.00 -9.88
C GLU A 161 -18.18 0.43 -9.46
N TYR A 162 -17.84 0.67 -8.19
CA TYR A 162 -17.33 1.96 -7.71
C TYR A 162 -16.01 2.34 -8.40
N PHE A 163 -15.07 1.40 -8.52
CA PHE A 163 -13.79 1.63 -9.20
C PHE A 163 -13.93 1.83 -10.71
N ASP A 164 -14.99 1.29 -11.32
CA ASP A 164 -15.38 1.56 -12.71
C ASP A 164 -16.11 2.90 -12.89
N GLY A 165 -16.12 3.77 -11.87
CA GLY A 165 -16.82 5.05 -11.91
C GLY A 165 -18.35 4.94 -11.83
N GLY A 166 -18.88 3.74 -11.56
CA GLY A 166 -20.31 3.51 -11.38
C GLY A 166 -20.76 3.72 -9.95
N THR A 167 -22.01 3.34 -9.66
CA THR A 167 -22.70 3.50 -8.36
C THR A 167 -23.15 4.93 -8.04
N THR A 168 -24.03 5.07 -7.05
CA THR A 168 -24.50 6.37 -6.56
C THR A 168 -23.39 7.19 -5.90
N ILE A 169 -22.30 6.53 -5.48
CA ILE A 169 -21.14 7.22 -4.91
C ILE A 169 -20.55 8.22 -5.90
N ASN A 170 -20.45 7.81 -7.17
CA ASN A 170 -19.81 8.61 -8.21
C ASN A 170 -20.73 9.64 -8.86
N GLU A 171 -22.05 9.52 -8.71
CA GLU A 171 -23.00 10.36 -9.46
C GLU A 171 -23.87 11.25 -8.57
N GLU A 172 -24.19 10.80 -7.36
CA GLU A 172 -25.07 11.53 -6.44
C GLU A 172 -24.28 12.43 -5.50
N ARG A 173 -24.88 13.58 -5.18
CA ARG A 173 -24.43 14.53 -4.15
C ARG A 173 -25.52 14.65 -3.09
N GLN A 174 -25.17 15.17 -1.92
CA GLN A 174 -26.16 15.40 -0.88
C GLN A 174 -27.28 16.28 -1.42
N TYR A 175 -28.53 15.86 -1.20
CA TYR A 175 -29.73 16.55 -1.67
C TYR A 175 -30.64 16.84 -0.47
N THR A 176 -31.13 18.08 -0.39
CA THR A 176 -32.06 18.51 0.66
C THR A 176 -33.40 18.88 0.04
N ASP A 177 -34.44 18.13 0.39
CA ASP A 177 -35.78 18.37 -0.16
C ASP A 177 -36.46 19.63 0.41
N ASP A 178 -37.61 20.01 -0.15
CA ASP A 178 -38.41 21.16 0.28
C ASP A 178 -38.88 21.07 1.75
N GLU A 179 -38.88 19.87 2.34
CA GLU A 179 -39.25 19.61 3.74
C GLU A 179 -38.03 19.65 4.68
N GLY A 180 -36.81 19.81 4.14
CA GLY A 180 -35.55 19.83 4.87
C GLY A 180 -34.96 18.44 5.16
N THR A 181 -35.43 17.40 4.45
CA THR A 181 -34.89 16.04 4.57
C THR A 181 -33.64 15.91 3.72
N GLU A 182 -32.54 15.53 4.34
CA GLU A 182 -31.28 15.27 3.66
C GLU A 182 -31.20 13.82 3.17
N THR A 183 -30.69 13.64 1.96
CA THR A 183 -30.42 12.35 1.33
C THR A 183 -29.02 12.34 0.74
N TRP A 184 -28.40 11.17 0.60
CA TRP A 184 -27.03 11.01 0.07
C TRP A 184 -25.95 11.72 0.90
N VAL A 185 -26.16 11.80 2.22
CA VAL A 185 -25.20 12.38 3.16
C VAL A 185 -24.02 11.42 3.28
N ALA A 186 -22.89 11.78 2.67
CA ALA A 186 -21.74 10.88 2.53
C ALA A 186 -21.21 10.39 3.90
N ALA A 187 -21.13 11.31 4.88
CA ALA A 187 -20.67 11.00 6.23
C ALA A 187 -21.55 9.95 6.93
N ASP A 188 -22.86 9.95 6.67
CA ASP A 188 -23.80 9.01 7.29
C ASP A 188 -23.85 7.68 6.52
N ASP A 189 -24.08 7.76 5.20
CA ASP A 189 -24.28 6.61 4.32
C ASP A 189 -23.03 5.72 4.23
N TYR A 190 -21.84 6.34 4.37
CA TYR A 190 -20.55 5.67 4.26
C TYR A 190 -19.70 5.74 5.53
N SER A 191 -20.31 6.01 6.69
CA SER A 191 -19.66 5.97 8.02
C SER A 191 -18.89 4.66 8.32
N LYS A 192 -19.22 3.58 7.62
CA LYS A 192 -18.48 2.30 7.68
C LYS A 192 -17.07 2.38 7.10
N VAL A 193 -16.78 3.29 6.17
CA VAL A 193 -15.42 3.53 5.68
C VAL A 193 -14.54 4.04 6.84
N ASN A 194 -15.01 5.03 7.60
CA ASN A 194 -14.31 5.51 8.80
C ASN A 194 -14.18 4.42 9.86
N THR A 195 -15.24 3.63 10.06
CA THR A 195 -15.19 2.50 11.01
C THR A 195 -14.15 1.47 10.59
N PHE A 196 -14.08 1.14 9.30
CA PHE A 196 -13.10 0.20 8.78
C PHE A 196 -11.67 0.71 8.96
N TYR A 197 -11.45 1.98 8.65
CA TYR A 197 -10.14 2.62 8.87
C TYR A 197 -9.70 2.56 10.33
N ASN A 198 -10.58 2.90 11.27
CA ASN A 198 -10.23 2.98 12.69
C ASN A 198 -10.11 1.63 13.38
N ASN A 199 -10.80 0.59 12.91
CA ASN A 199 -10.87 -0.69 13.60
C ASN A 199 -10.12 -1.83 12.89
N TYR A 200 -9.82 -1.70 11.59
CA TYR A 200 -9.22 -2.76 10.79
C TYR A 200 -8.03 -2.27 9.97
N ALA A 201 -8.22 -1.28 9.09
CA ALA A 201 -7.16 -0.91 8.12
C ALA A 201 -5.88 -0.35 8.76
N GLN A 202 -5.94 0.17 9.99
CA GLN A 202 -4.77 0.62 10.74
C GLN A 202 -4.03 -0.52 11.45
N ASP A 203 -4.69 -1.62 11.76
CA ASP A 203 -4.21 -2.68 12.66
C ASP A 203 -4.43 -4.08 12.06
N SER A 204 -4.52 -4.22 10.75
CA SER A 204 -4.64 -5.52 10.05
C SER A 204 -4.15 -5.38 8.63
N VAL A 205 -3.76 -6.50 8.02
CA VAL A 205 -3.44 -6.52 6.59
C VAL A 205 -4.75 -6.54 5.81
N VAL A 206 -4.93 -5.58 4.91
CA VAL A 206 -6.09 -5.50 4.04
C VAL A 206 -5.74 -6.18 2.73
N ASN A 207 -6.58 -7.13 2.31
CA ASN A 207 -6.38 -7.85 1.06
C ASN A 207 -6.40 -6.88 -0.13
N TYR A 208 -5.42 -7.04 -1.01
CA TYR A 208 -5.46 -6.38 -2.31
C TYR A 208 -6.46 -7.12 -3.20
N PRO A 209 -7.46 -6.44 -3.80
CA PRO A 209 -8.52 -7.08 -4.56
C PRO A 209 -8.03 -7.49 -5.97
N SER A 210 -7.10 -8.44 -6.02
CA SER A 210 -6.49 -8.94 -7.27
C SER A 210 -7.49 -9.61 -8.21
N ASP A 211 -8.62 -10.08 -7.68
CA ASP A 211 -9.67 -10.73 -8.46
C ASP A 211 -10.56 -9.71 -9.19
N MET A 212 -10.52 -8.43 -8.79
CA MET A 212 -11.20 -7.36 -9.50
C MET A 212 -10.43 -6.98 -10.75
N LYS A 213 -11.11 -6.84 -11.88
CA LYS A 213 -10.48 -6.50 -13.16
C LYS A 213 -9.68 -5.19 -13.14
N ASN A 214 -10.05 -4.24 -12.27
CA ASN A 214 -9.37 -2.95 -12.10
C ASN A 214 -7.94 -3.12 -11.56
N PHE A 215 -7.68 -4.22 -10.86
CA PHE A 215 -6.45 -4.48 -10.13
C PHE A 215 -5.84 -5.85 -10.45
N ALA A 216 -6.47 -6.61 -11.35
CA ALA A 216 -5.93 -7.83 -11.92
C ALA A 216 -4.68 -7.51 -12.76
N GLU A 217 -3.66 -8.34 -12.64
CA GLU A 217 -2.46 -8.30 -13.50
C GLU A 217 -1.71 -6.94 -13.52
N CYS A 218 -1.47 -6.36 -12.34
CA CYS A 218 -0.67 -5.13 -12.17
C CYS A 218 0.85 -5.35 -12.31
N GLU A 219 1.35 -5.64 -13.53
CA GLU A 219 2.77 -5.93 -13.81
C GLU A 219 3.72 -4.81 -13.35
N ILE A 220 3.30 -3.55 -13.50
CA ILE A 220 4.09 -2.38 -13.10
C ILE A 220 4.10 -2.14 -11.58
N ARG A 221 3.31 -2.89 -10.82
CA ARG A 221 3.19 -2.83 -9.35
C ARG A 221 2.96 -1.41 -8.83
N ALA A 222 2.01 -0.75 -9.48
CA ALA A 222 1.54 0.56 -9.09
C ALA A 222 0.03 0.65 -9.36
N ALA A 223 -0.66 1.41 -8.53
CA ALA A 223 -2.05 1.78 -8.72
C ALA A 223 -2.15 3.30 -8.67
N TYR A 224 -3.08 3.85 -9.45
CA TYR A 224 -3.33 5.28 -9.56
C TYR A 224 -4.84 5.49 -9.59
N CYS A 225 -5.35 6.28 -8.66
CA CYS A 225 -6.73 6.73 -8.65
C CYS A 225 -6.75 8.21 -9.03
N CYS A 226 -7.65 8.59 -9.93
CA CYS A 226 -7.83 9.96 -10.40
C CYS A 226 -9.31 10.32 -10.28
N TRP A 227 -9.56 11.46 -9.64
CA TRP A 227 -10.88 12.00 -9.39
C TRP A 227 -11.09 13.27 -10.19
N ALA A 228 -12.29 13.41 -10.74
CA ALA A 228 -12.68 14.51 -11.61
C ALA A 228 -13.87 15.31 -11.06
N ALA A 229 -14.38 14.95 -9.88
CA ALA A 229 -15.46 15.69 -9.23
C ALA A 229 -15.31 15.69 -7.70
N ASP A 230 -15.91 16.70 -7.09
CA ASP A 230 -16.05 16.86 -5.65
C ASP A 230 -17.53 16.94 -5.26
N ARG A 231 -17.94 16.13 -4.28
CA ARG A 231 -19.33 16.04 -3.80
C ARG A 231 -19.51 16.39 -2.33
N GLN A 232 -18.47 16.87 -1.64
CA GLN A 232 -18.54 17.17 -0.21
C GLN A 232 -18.13 18.61 0.09
N ALA A 233 -18.98 19.35 0.79
CA ALA A 233 -18.69 20.72 1.20
C ALA A 233 -18.04 20.76 2.59
N ASN A 234 -17.43 21.89 2.94
CA ASN A 234 -16.90 22.18 4.28
C ASN A 234 -15.79 21.21 4.78
N ASP A 235 -15.07 20.53 3.88
CA ASP A 235 -13.97 19.62 4.24
C ASP A 235 -12.57 20.20 3.94
N ASN A 236 -12.51 21.48 3.51
CA ASN A 236 -11.31 22.22 3.10
C ASN A 236 -10.57 21.60 1.90
N ASN A 237 -11.29 20.89 1.03
CA ASN A 237 -10.77 20.29 -0.20
C ASN A 237 -11.71 20.61 -1.37
N GLY A 238 -11.17 20.71 -2.59
CA GLY A 238 -11.98 20.98 -3.78
C GLY A 238 -12.72 22.32 -3.73
N ASN A 239 -13.83 22.40 -4.46
CA ASN A 239 -14.66 23.60 -4.55
C ASN A 239 -16.17 23.34 -4.37
N CYS A 240 -16.58 22.15 -3.91
CA CYS A 240 -17.96 21.88 -3.53
C CYS A 240 -18.35 22.70 -2.29
N GLU A 241 -19.53 23.31 -2.33
CA GLU A 241 -20.05 24.19 -1.28
C GLU A 241 -21.56 23.95 -1.04
N GLU A 242 -22.09 24.47 0.06
CA GLU A 242 -23.54 24.48 0.30
C GLU A 242 -24.23 25.67 -0.43
N PRO A 243 -25.46 25.50 -0.94
CA PRO A 243 -26.24 24.27 -0.98
C PRO A 243 -25.73 23.29 -2.05
N TYR A 244 -25.59 22.03 -1.67
CA TYR A 244 -25.01 20.96 -2.50
C TYR A 244 -25.65 20.84 -3.89
N ASP A 245 -26.97 21.02 -3.97
CA ASP A 245 -27.75 20.82 -5.20
C ASP A 245 -27.39 21.78 -6.33
N ASP A 246 -26.89 22.96 -5.97
CA ASP A 246 -26.48 24.00 -6.91
C ASP A 246 -24.96 24.12 -7.01
N ALA A 247 -24.26 24.07 -5.87
CA ALA A 247 -22.83 24.37 -5.81
C ALA A 247 -21.92 23.16 -6.03
N CYS A 248 -22.45 21.93 -6.03
CA CYS A 248 -21.65 20.71 -6.25
C CYS A 248 -22.04 19.94 -7.53
N VAL A 249 -22.76 20.55 -8.46
CA VAL A 249 -23.16 19.88 -9.73
C VAL A 249 -21.96 19.58 -10.61
N ASP A 250 -21.08 20.57 -10.74
CA ASP A 250 -19.85 20.55 -11.54
C ASP A 250 -18.68 21.02 -10.68
N ALA A 251 -18.67 20.62 -9.41
CA ALA A 251 -17.58 20.95 -8.51
C ALA A 251 -16.37 20.06 -8.78
N ASP A 252 -15.20 20.67 -8.75
CA ASP A 252 -13.93 20.05 -9.03
C ASP A 252 -13.18 19.71 -7.73
N PRO A 253 -12.41 18.61 -7.71
CA PRO A 253 -11.49 18.33 -6.63
C PRO A 253 -10.34 19.34 -6.64
N GLY A 254 -9.52 19.32 -5.59
CA GLY A 254 -8.32 20.17 -5.55
C GLY A 254 -7.30 19.71 -6.58
N ASP A 255 -6.92 20.59 -7.50
CA ASP A 255 -5.98 20.25 -8.58
C ASP A 255 -4.61 19.77 -8.08
N ASN A 256 -4.10 18.70 -8.68
CA ASN A 256 -2.70 18.33 -8.57
C ASN A 256 -2.08 17.83 -9.89
N THR A 257 -2.85 17.78 -10.98
CA THR A 257 -2.38 17.22 -12.23
C THR A 257 -3.24 17.56 -13.45
N ASP A 258 -2.60 17.60 -14.62
CA ASP A 258 -3.30 17.67 -15.90
C ASP A 258 -3.46 16.26 -16.50
N VAL A 259 -4.62 16.02 -17.11
CA VAL A 259 -4.87 14.84 -17.94
C VAL A 259 -4.89 15.26 -19.39
N CYS A 260 -3.83 14.97 -20.15
CA CYS A 260 -3.79 15.41 -21.56
C CYS A 260 -4.63 14.53 -22.50
N TYR A 261 -4.66 13.22 -22.25
CA TYR A 261 -5.48 12.29 -23.03
C TYR A 261 -5.70 10.96 -22.29
N VAL A 262 -6.84 10.34 -22.61
CA VAL A 262 -7.20 8.98 -22.20
C VAL A 262 -7.32 8.12 -23.44
N ASP A 263 -6.72 6.94 -23.41
CA ASP A 263 -6.91 5.91 -24.43
C ASP A 263 -7.67 4.74 -23.79
N MET A 264 -8.97 4.71 -24.06
CA MET A 264 -9.94 3.79 -23.47
C MET A 264 -9.70 2.35 -23.90
N ALA A 265 -8.93 2.12 -24.98
CA ALA A 265 -8.57 0.76 -25.39
C ALA A 265 -7.64 0.07 -24.38
N ASN A 266 -7.00 0.83 -23.49
CA ASN A 266 -6.15 0.27 -22.43
C ASN A 266 -6.95 -0.18 -21.19
N ALA A 267 -8.19 0.29 -21.04
CA ALA A 267 -9.08 -0.10 -19.94
C ALA A 267 -10.55 -0.18 -20.41
N PRO A 268 -10.87 -1.01 -21.42
CA PRO A 268 -12.18 -1.00 -22.09
C PRO A 268 -13.33 -1.41 -21.16
N THR A 269 -13.04 -2.20 -20.13
CA THR A 269 -14.01 -2.60 -19.11
C THR A 269 -14.40 -1.43 -18.22
N SER A 270 -13.43 -0.68 -17.70
CA SER A 270 -13.68 0.48 -16.84
C SER A 270 -14.21 1.68 -17.63
N ALA A 271 -13.75 1.87 -18.87
CA ALA A 271 -14.29 2.88 -19.78
C ALA A 271 -15.68 2.51 -20.35
N ARG A 272 -16.16 1.27 -20.13
CA ARG A 272 -17.44 0.72 -20.65
C ARG A 272 -17.61 0.84 -22.17
N VAL A 273 -16.51 0.96 -22.90
CA VAL A 273 -16.47 1.04 -24.37
C VAL A 273 -15.34 0.16 -24.89
N ALA A 274 -15.50 -0.39 -26.09
CA ALA A 274 -14.48 -1.26 -26.69
C ALA A 274 -13.14 -0.54 -26.98
N GLY A 275 -13.15 0.80 -27.02
CA GLY A 275 -11.99 1.64 -27.25
C GLY A 275 -12.43 3.04 -27.68
N GLY A 276 -11.46 3.95 -27.74
CA GLY A 276 -11.70 5.37 -27.99
C GLY A 276 -10.58 6.21 -27.40
N TYR A 277 -10.57 7.49 -27.73
CA TYR A 277 -9.66 8.45 -27.11
C TYR A 277 -10.43 9.70 -26.70
N ALA A 278 -10.13 10.20 -25.50
CA ALA A 278 -10.47 11.55 -25.07
C ALA A 278 -9.19 12.38 -25.10
N ILE A 279 -9.24 13.58 -25.69
CA ILE A 279 -8.11 14.51 -25.73
C ILE A 279 -8.57 15.79 -25.05
N PHE A 280 -7.81 16.22 -24.05
CA PHE A 280 -8.05 17.45 -23.33
C PHE A 280 -6.91 18.41 -23.69
N ASN A 281 -7.26 19.50 -24.38
CA ASN A 281 -6.33 20.56 -24.73
C ASN A 281 -6.66 21.79 -23.90
N ASP A 282 -5.66 22.56 -23.50
CA ASP A 282 -5.84 23.87 -22.87
C ASP A 282 -6.70 23.82 -21.58
N ASP A 283 -6.46 22.83 -20.71
CA ASP A 283 -7.05 22.67 -19.36
C ASP A 283 -8.58 22.46 -19.37
N VAL A 284 -9.13 21.90 -20.45
CA VAL A 284 -10.57 21.60 -20.58
C VAL A 284 -11.03 20.38 -19.77
N GLU A 285 -10.10 19.62 -19.20
CA GLU A 285 -10.38 18.50 -18.29
C GLU A 285 -10.91 18.95 -16.93
N GLY A 286 -10.74 20.23 -16.57
CA GLY A 286 -11.02 20.74 -15.22
C GLY A 286 -9.91 20.43 -14.23
N ASP A 287 -10.11 20.74 -12.95
CA ASP A 287 -9.14 20.38 -11.92
C ASP A 287 -9.22 18.85 -11.69
N ILE A 288 -8.08 18.16 -11.79
CA ILE A 288 -8.01 16.72 -11.57
C ILE A 288 -7.10 16.45 -10.38
N HIS A 289 -7.58 15.59 -9.48
CA HIS A 289 -6.76 15.08 -8.40
C HIS A 289 -6.40 13.64 -8.65
N CYS A 290 -5.11 13.31 -8.68
CA CYS A 290 -4.69 11.93 -8.72
C CYS A 290 -3.78 11.57 -7.55
N HIS A 291 -3.93 10.36 -7.05
CA HIS A 291 -3.04 9.79 -6.03
C HIS A 291 -2.73 8.35 -6.41
N GLY A 292 -1.44 8.04 -6.49
CA GLY A 292 -0.98 6.68 -6.67
C GLY A 292 0.07 6.25 -5.69
N PHE A 293 0.25 4.94 -5.65
CA PHE A 293 1.26 4.25 -4.85
C PHE A 293 1.84 3.11 -5.66
N ALA A 294 3.07 2.73 -5.31
CA ALA A 294 3.77 1.61 -5.89
C ALA A 294 4.27 0.67 -4.80
N TRP A 295 4.52 -0.58 -5.16
CA TRP A 295 5.00 -1.60 -4.23
C TRP A 295 6.17 -2.42 -4.78
N GLY A 296 6.90 -3.02 -3.85
CA GLY A 296 8.09 -3.84 -4.09
C GLY A 296 7.80 -5.10 -4.91
N ASN A 297 8.87 -5.72 -5.42
CA ASN A 297 8.79 -7.02 -6.11
C ASN A 297 8.72 -8.16 -5.10
N ASP A 298 9.34 -7.93 -3.96
CA ASP A 298 9.33 -8.82 -2.82
C ASP A 298 7.96 -8.71 -2.14
N GLU A 299 7.19 -9.79 -2.22
CA GLU A 299 5.87 -9.88 -1.58
C GLU A 299 5.95 -9.80 -0.05
N THR A 300 7.14 -9.97 0.53
CA THR A 300 7.38 -9.80 1.97
C THR A 300 7.72 -8.37 2.38
N SER A 301 8.02 -7.48 1.41
CA SER A 301 8.25 -6.06 1.68
C SER A 301 6.99 -5.38 2.20
N ALA A 302 7.10 -4.41 3.13
CA ALA A 302 5.93 -3.77 3.71
C ALA A 302 5.05 -3.08 2.66
N SER A 303 5.67 -2.51 1.63
CA SER A 303 4.94 -1.89 0.51
C SER A 303 4.06 -2.88 -0.25
N ALA A 304 4.51 -4.14 -0.42
CA ALA A 304 3.77 -5.20 -1.11
C ALA A 304 2.68 -5.81 -0.21
N VAL A 305 2.98 -6.04 1.06
CA VAL A 305 1.99 -6.59 1.99
C VAL A 305 0.85 -5.60 2.23
N TYR A 306 1.16 -4.31 2.41
CA TYR A 306 0.16 -3.27 2.70
C TYR A 306 -0.41 -2.58 1.45
N LYS A 307 -0.23 -3.16 0.26
CA LYS A 307 -0.78 -2.58 -0.98
C LYS A 307 -2.31 -2.48 -0.96
N GLY A 308 -3.01 -3.42 -0.31
CA GLY A 308 -4.46 -3.33 -0.08
C GLY A 308 -4.85 -2.25 0.91
N ASN A 309 -4.07 -2.05 1.99
CA ASN A 309 -4.29 -0.95 2.94
C ASN A 309 -4.12 0.41 2.26
N ASN A 310 -3.08 0.56 1.43
CA ASN A 310 -2.86 1.77 0.65
C ASN A 310 -4.00 2.00 -0.33
N LEU A 311 -4.48 0.97 -1.03
CA LEU A 311 -5.63 1.10 -1.92
C LEU A 311 -6.86 1.59 -1.15
N PHE A 312 -7.21 0.93 -0.04
CA PHE A 312 -8.35 1.32 0.79
C PHE A 312 -8.23 2.77 1.28
N TYR A 313 -7.06 3.14 1.80
CA TYR A 313 -6.87 4.47 2.35
C TYR A 313 -6.95 5.54 1.28
N VAL A 314 -6.19 5.37 0.20
CA VAL A 314 -6.14 6.36 -0.89
C VAL A 314 -7.50 6.49 -1.54
N SER A 315 -8.16 5.37 -1.87
CA SER A 315 -9.41 5.45 -2.61
C SER A 315 -10.62 5.80 -1.76
N LEU A 316 -10.84 5.04 -0.68
CA LEU A 316 -12.09 5.11 0.08
C LEU A 316 -11.98 6.07 1.26
N TYR A 317 -10.92 6.00 2.06
CA TYR A 317 -10.85 6.79 3.29
C TYR A 317 -10.46 8.25 3.06
N ASP A 318 -9.29 8.53 2.50
CA ASP A 318 -8.77 9.90 2.31
C ASP A 318 -9.55 10.61 1.21
N HIS A 319 -9.58 10.09 -0.01
CA HIS A 319 -10.13 10.86 -1.14
C HIS A 319 -11.65 10.82 -1.19
N PHE A 320 -12.29 9.66 -1.04
CA PHE A 320 -13.75 9.61 -1.03
C PHE A 320 -14.37 10.10 0.28
N TYR A 321 -14.10 9.46 1.42
CA TYR A 321 -14.83 9.72 2.65
C TYR A 321 -14.40 11.01 3.38
N GLN A 322 -13.11 11.36 3.39
CA GLN A 322 -12.64 12.59 4.04
C GLN A 322 -12.77 13.83 3.16
N ARG A 323 -12.67 13.69 1.83
CA ARG A 323 -12.59 14.83 0.89
C ARG A 323 -13.70 14.90 -0.16
N GLY A 324 -14.61 13.92 -0.20
CA GLY A 324 -15.68 13.91 -1.18
C GLY A 324 -15.25 13.72 -2.64
N TYR A 325 -14.04 13.28 -2.93
CA TYR A 325 -13.57 13.14 -4.31
C TYR A 325 -14.11 11.87 -4.96
N VAL A 326 -14.70 12.04 -6.13
CA VAL A 326 -15.45 11.01 -6.86
C VAL A 326 -15.26 11.17 -8.38
N ARG A 327 -15.84 10.21 -9.12
CA ARG A 327 -15.80 10.08 -10.59
C ARG A 327 -14.42 9.77 -11.16
N ASN A 328 -14.40 8.87 -12.12
CA ASN A 328 -13.21 8.58 -12.89
C ASN A 328 -13.00 9.63 -14.00
N VAL A 329 -11.76 9.72 -14.46
CA VAL A 329 -11.45 10.40 -15.72
C VAL A 329 -12.17 9.67 -16.87
N PRO A 330 -12.86 10.39 -17.79
CA PRO A 330 -13.68 9.81 -18.86
C PRO A 330 -12.99 8.88 -19.86
#